data_AF-A0A1B7VNY9-F1
#
_entry.id   AF-A0A1B7VNY9-F1
#
_cell.length_a   1.000
_cell.length_b   1.000
_cell.length_c   1.000
_cell.angle_alpha   90.00
_cell.angle_beta   90.00
_cell.angle_gamma   90.00
#
_symmetry.space_group_name_H-M   'P 1'
#
loop_
_entity.id
_entity.type
_entity.pdbx_description
1 polymer ?
#
loop_
_entity_poly.entity_id
_entity_poly.type
_entity_poly.pdbx_seq_one_letter_code
_entity_poly.pdbx_strand_id
1 'polypeptide(L)' 'MLSVEELIQEALSLPNATRVFLVEKLIESLESDIDQNIQKSWNIEAKKRQDEIRNLMVEPISGEIALAQIRRIL' A
#
# COMPACT_ATOMS: atom_id res chain seq x y z
N MET A 1 -3.07 -21.39 21.34
CA MET A 1 -2.63 -20.55 20.20
C MET A 1 -1.20 -20.92 19.91
N LEU A 2 -0.85 -21.06 18.63
CA LEU A 2 0.55 -21.23 18.21
C LEU A 2 1.34 -19.96 18.58
N SER A 3 2.63 -20.12 18.85
CA SER A 3 3.54 -18.97 18.97
C SER A 3 3.72 -18.28 17.61
N VAL A 4 4.24 -17.05 17.62
CA VAL A 4 4.56 -16.35 16.37
C VAL A 4 5.61 -17.12 15.57
N GLU A 5 6.59 -17.71 16.25
CA GLU A 5 7.63 -18.52 15.63
C GLU A 5 7.05 -19.77 14.97
N GLU A 6 6.10 -20.46 15.62
CA GLU A 6 5.41 -21.62 15.05
C GLU A 6 4.59 -21.24 13.81
N LEU A 7 3.87 -20.11 13.85
CA LEU A 7 3.13 -19.58 12.70
C LEU A 7 4.04 -19.21 11.53
N ILE A 8 5.21 -18.63 11.80
CA ILE A 8 6.19 -18.31 10.76
C ILE A 8 6.71 -19.59 10.11
N GLN A 9 7.03 -20.63 10.90
CA GLN A 9 7.49 -21.91 10.36
C GLN A 9 6.42 -22.56 9.48
N GLU A 10 5.16 -22.58 9.93
CA GLU A 10 4.05 -23.09 9.11
C GLU A 10 3.88 -22.28 7.83
N ALA A 11 3.86 -20.95 7.91
CA ALA A 11 3.74 -20.08 6.75
C ALA A 11 4.89 -20.29 5.75
N LEU A 12 6.13 -20.46 6.23
CA LEU A 12 7.29 -20.70 5.37
C LEU A 12 7.27 -22.08 4.71
N SER A 13 6.60 -23.07 5.32
CA SER A 13 6.43 -24.43 4.76
C SER A 13 5.48 -24.48 3.56
N LEU A 14 4.65 -23.46 3.37
CA LEU A 14 3.69 -23.38 2.27
C LEU A 14 4.39 -23.17 0.91
N PRO A 15 3.77 -23.65 -0.20
CA PRO A 15 4.20 -23.30 -1.55
C PRO A 15 4.24 -21.78 -1.77
N ASN A 16 5.16 -21.32 -2.62
CA ASN A 16 5.39 -19.88 -2.84
C ASN A 16 4.10 -19.09 -3.15
N ALA A 17 3.27 -19.58 -4.07
CA ALA A 17 2.02 -18.92 -4.44
C ALA A 17 1.04 -18.78 -3.26
N THR A 18 0.94 -19.80 -2.42
CA THR A 18 0.09 -19.78 -1.22
C THR A 18 0.62 -18.80 -0.18
N ARG A 19 1.95 -18.65 -0.06
CA ARG A 19 2.55 -17.62 0.81
C ARG A 19 2.23 -16.22 0.34
N VAL A 20 2.30 -15.96 -0.96
CA VAL A 20 1.91 -14.65 -1.52
C VAL A 20 0.47 -14.32 -1.17
N PHE A 21 -0.44 -15.27 -1.39
CA PHE A 21 -1.85 -15.10 -1.04
C PHE A 21 -2.06 -14.86 0.47
N LEU A 22 -1.34 -15.59 1.33
CA LEU A 22 -1.38 -15.37 2.78
C LEU A 22 -0.92 -13.96 3.17
N VAL A 23 0.16 -13.47 2.56
CA VAL A 23 0.66 -12.10 2.77
C VAL A 23 -0.39 -11.07 2.37
N GLU A 24 -1.05 -11.24 1.22
CA GLU A 24 -2.14 -10.35 0.80
C GLU A 24 -3.26 -10.30 1.84
N LYS A 25 -3.71 -11.45 2.36
CA LYS A 25 -4.76 -11.50 3.40
C LYS A 25 -4.34 -10.91 4.73
N LEU A 26 -3.09 -11.08 5.12
CA LEU A 26 -2.55 -10.45 6.32
C LEU A 26 -2.51 -8.92 6.15
N ILE A 27 -2.07 -8.41 5.00
CA ILE A 27 -2.09 -6.97 4.71
C ILE A 27 -3.53 -6.44 4.72
N GLU A 28 -4.47 -7.08 4.02
CA GLU A 28 -5.89 -6.72 4.05
C GLU A 28 -6.45 -6.66 5.48
N SER A 29 -6.04 -7.58 6.36
CA SER A 29 -6.49 -7.58 7.76
C SER A 29 -5.98 -6.38 8.57
N LEU A 30 -4.85 -5.78 8.17
CA LEU A 30 -4.31 -4.58 8.80
C LEU A 30 -5.01 -3.30 8.31
N GLU A 31 -5.73 -3.38 7.19
CA GLU A 31 -6.48 -2.26 6.62
C GLU A 31 -7.83 -2.02 7.33
N SER A 32 -8.24 -2.90 8.26
CA SER A 32 -9.52 -2.76 8.97
C SER A 32 -9.57 -1.59 9.96
N ASP A 33 -8.41 -1.11 10.43
CA ASP A 33 -8.29 0.00 11.38
C ASP A 33 -8.01 1.34 10.68
N ILE A 34 -8.17 1.42 9.36
CA ILE A 34 -8.01 2.68 8.63
C ILE A 34 -9.22 3.57 8.94
N ASP A 35 -8.96 4.73 9.56
CA ASP A 35 -9.97 5.76 9.77
C ASP A 35 -10.62 6.12 8.43
N GLN A 36 -11.93 5.86 8.33
CA GLN A 36 -12.69 6.09 7.11
C GLN A 36 -12.65 7.56 6.65
N ASN A 37 -12.47 8.52 7.57
CA ASN A 37 -12.29 9.92 7.24
C ASN A 37 -10.92 10.17 6.59
N ILE A 38 -9.87 9.49 7.08
CA ILE A 38 -8.55 9.53 6.46
C ILE A 38 -8.64 8.92 5.06
N GLN A 39 -9.19 7.71 4.92
CA GLN A 39 -9.35 7.07 3.60
C GLN A 39 -10.14 7.94 2.61
N LYS A 40 -11.24 8.55 3.06
CA LYS A 40 -12.04 9.45 2.24
C LYS A 40 -11.24 10.68 1.79
N SER A 41 -10.46 11.27 2.70
CA SER A 41 -9.61 12.43 2.39
C SER A 41 -8.53 12.09 1.36
N TRP A 42 -7.86 10.93 1.51
CA TRP A 42 -6.90 10.43 0.53
C TRP A 42 -7.54 10.17 -0.83
N ASN A 43 -8.72 9.56 -0.87
CA ASN A 43 -9.45 9.32 -2.11
C ASN A 43 -9.84 10.62 -2.84
N ILE A 44 -10.23 11.67 -2.10
CA ILE A 44 -10.54 12.99 -2.66
C ILE A 44 -9.28 13.60 -3.27
N GLU A 45 -8.17 13.62 -2.53
CA GLU A 45 -6.91 14.20 -3.02
C GLU A 45 -6.35 13.42 -4.22
N ALA A 46 -6.42 12.10 -4.21
CA ALA A 46 -5.96 11.27 -5.34
C ALA A 46 -6.76 11.55 -6.62
N LYS A 47 -8.09 11.67 -6.52
CA LYS A 47 -8.95 12.04 -7.67
C LYS A 47 -8.63 13.44 -8.17
N LYS A 48 -8.51 14.40 -7.26
CA LYS A 48 -8.15 15.79 -7.59
C LYS A 48 -6.84 15.85 -8.38
N ARG A 49 -5.77 15.20 -7.90
CA ARG A 49 -4.47 15.19 -8.60
C ARG A 49 -4.53 14.50 -9.95
N GLN A 50 -5.30 13.41 -10.07
CA GLN A 50 -5.53 12.76 -11.35
C GLN A 50 -6.20 13.70 -12.35
N ASP A 51 -7.22 14.44 -11.92
CA ASP A 51 -7.94 15.39 -12.77
C ASP A 51 -7.07 16.60 -13.14
N GLU A 52 -6.25 17.11 -12.21
CA GLU A 52 -5.28 18.16 -12.49
C GLU A 52 -4.29 17.75 -13.59
N ILE A 53 -3.78 16.52 -13.55
CA ILE A 53 -2.88 15.98 -14.59
C ILE A 53 -3.63 15.82 -15.91
N ARG A 54 -4.82 15.21 -15.91
CA ARG A 54 -5.62 14.97 -17.13
C ARG A 54 -6.04 16.25 -17.82
N ASN A 55 -6.38 17.28 -17.05
CA ASN A 55 -6.79 18.58 -17.54
C ASN A 55 -5.60 19.52 -17.81
N LEU A 56 -4.36 19.04 -17.70
CA LEU A 56 -3.13 19.82 -17.93
C LEU A 56 -3.02 21.07 -17.03
N MET A 57 -3.60 21.00 -15.82
CA MET A 57 -3.55 22.08 -14.83
C MET A 57 -2.19 22.13 -14.12
N VAL A 58 -1.42 21.04 -14.18
CA VAL A 58 -0.10 20.88 -13.57
C VAL A 58 0.84 20.17 -14.54
N GLU A 59 2.15 20.42 -14.40
CA GLU A 59 3.19 19.69 -15.13
C GLU A 59 3.66 18.48 -14.30
N PRO A 60 3.39 17.23 -14.75
CA PRO A 60 3.84 16.06 -14.03
C PRO A 60 5.34 15.83 -14.23
N ILE A 61 5.99 15.27 -13.20
CA ILE A 61 7.36 14.75 -13.29
C ILE A 61 7.35 13.22 -13.42
N SER A 62 8.48 12.64 -13.83
CA SER A 62 8.66 11.17 -13.82
C SER A 62 8.45 10.60 -12.43
N GLY A 63 7.71 9.49 -12.33
CA GLY A 63 7.44 8.80 -11.07
C GLY A 63 8.70 8.33 -10.35
N GLU A 64 9.73 7.91 -11.10
CA GLU A 64 11.02 7.52 -10.51
C GLU A 64 11.71 8.69 -9.80
N ILE A 65 11.67 9.88 -10.42
CA ILE A 65 12.21 11.11 -9.84
C ILE A 65 11.43 11.49 -8.59
N ALA A 66 10.09 11.47 -8.66
CA ALA A 66 9.23 11.79 -7.52
C ALA A 66 9.50 10.86 -6.32
N LEU A 67 9.52 9.54 -6.54
CA LEU A 67 9.77 8.56 -5.47
C LEU A 67 11.19 8.67 -4.91
N ALA A 68 12.19 8.99 -5.75
CA ALA A 68 13.55 9.22 -5.30
C ALA A 68 13.66 10.47 -4.39
N GLN A 69 12.90 11.52 -4.67
CA GLN A 69 12.83 12.71 -3.82
C GLN A 69 12.21 12.40 -2.46
N ILE A 70 11.07 11.67 -2.42
CA ILE A 70 10.40 11.30 -1.17
C ILE A 70 11.30 10.47 -0.25
N ARG A 71 12.02 9.48 -0.81
CA ARG A 71 12.96 8.64 -0.05
C ARG A 71 14.12 9.41 0.60
N ARG A 72 14.39 10.65 0.21
CA ARG A 72 15.42 11.49 0.86
C ARG A 72 14.88 12.26 2.06
N ILE A 73 13.55 12.33 2.22
CA ILE A 73 12.86 13.13 3.24
C ILE A 73 12.30 12.24 4.35
N LEU A 74 12.08 10.95 4.07
CA LEU A 74 11.80 9.90 5.06
C LEU A 74 13.10 9.34 5.64
#